data_AF-A0A164PAM5-F1
#
_entry.id   AF-A0A164PAM5-F1
#
_cell.length_a   1.000
_cell.length_b   1.000
_cell.length_c   1.000
_cell.angle_alpha   90.00
_cell.angle_beta   90.00
_cell.angle_gamma   90.00
#
_symmetry.space_group_name_H-M   'P 1'
#
loop_
_entity.id
_entity.type
_entity.pdbx_description
1 polymer ?
#
loop_
_entity_poly.entity_id
_entity_poly.type
_entity_poly.pdbx_seq_one_letter_code
_entity_poly.pdbx_strand_id
1 'polypeptide(L)'
;MKLNIFAHSSSGWHLKRPPRPYIALALLGVVFVLLTRLHSSELSAVSRFPFSSSRGHDSSYLWGSSSALSKKKIRHRRIYVSSAFAAHFDVYLALTGSIQRVLQATYSNPTDYVLKVYASLPLLYGFQDIVDHGDTGVYQGNITHNRYFLEEFKKAFEIGEDPSLLILGTCEIDMRDWSKTLLELWDSLPEHRKFYVVCGIHHTGQGWTVNHLADWAKRGAVRIYGISEHVAKGYKNKLMTMADSWDVRHNTADLEHVQVDWFVPVLDLATMPWRSSITASKKFSKKPLTEVVIQGNFQQGRRDYKTFFAHLERSMTADASAWGYTKTLPWQPVPSLHPLVVHLMGNGDEKKLEIPKSLMDTGMVKIWKNLRYGDFYEKIAGVDVVVPAFNPGGGYYTDQASSTVVIAVECNTPVLVSNRVLAAYTYLDPSLTIIRPSALNEVDALKILRTNTLPSSNWSSINAPPSAWTLPATAALPSAGNQEVKDSGIWSAEIPPRERAKELWTEIDALWHGGWRRDERAMERAKRGIWKVGEEFAKRLLQGS
;
A
#
# COMPACT_ATOMS: atom_id res chain seq x y z
N MET A 1 26.80 30.52 0.85
CA MET A 1 26.80 31.38 -0.36
C MET A 1 25.34 31.68 -0.69
N LYS A 2 24.87 32.88 -0.32
CA LYS A 2 23.47 33.32 -0.47
C LYS A 2 23.36 34.09 -1.79
N LEU A 3 22.35 33.80 -2.60
CA LEU A 3 21.99 34.59 -3.76
C LEU A 3 20.57 35.15 -3.56
N ASN A 4 20.53 36.46 -3.32
CA ASN A 4 19.38 37.35 -3.42
C ASN A 4 19.36 37.94 -4.84
N ILE A 5 18.21 37.92 -5.53
CA ILE A 5 17.90 38.89 -6.61
C ILE A 5 16.41 39.26 -6.55
N PHE A 6 16.21 40.52 -6.15
CA PHE A 6 15.19 41.54 -6.46
C PHE A 6 13.67 41.34 -6.27
N ALA A 7 13.15 42.24 -5.43
CA ALA A 7 11.78 42.76 -5.42
C ALA A 7 11.65 43.98 -6.35
N HIS A 8 10.46 44.22 -6.90
CA HIS A 8 9.85 45.56 -6.99
C HIS A 8 8.35 45.53 -7.34
N SER A 9 7.66 46.52 -6.74
CA SER A 9 6.44 47.20 -7.21
C SER A 9 5.06 46.60 -6.92
N SER A 10 4.44 47.19 -5.91
CA SER A 10 3.01 47.18 -5.58
C SER A 10 2.23 48.17 -6.46
N SER A 11 1.16 47.72 -7.11
CA SER A 11 0.05 48.58 -7.55
C SER A 11 -1.29 47.89 -7.31
N GLY A 12 -2.20 48.64 -6.69
CA GLY A 12 -3.47 48.15 -6.18
C GLY A 12 -4.47 47.81 -7.29
N TRP A 13 -5.23 46.74 -7.07
CA TRP A 13 -6.39 46.38 -7.87
C TRP A 13 -7.65 46.36 -6.99
N HIS A 14 -8.56 47.28 -7.27
CA HIS A 14 -9.91 47.28 -6.72
C HIS A 14 -10.69 46.07 -7.23
N LEU A 15 -11.25 45.29 -6.29
CA LEU A 15 -12.11 44.15 -6.54
C LEU A 15 -13.43 44.62 -7.20
N LYS A 16 -13.62 44.33 -8.50
CA LYS A 16 -14.95 44.37 -9.14
C LYS A 16 -15.64 43.02 -8.93
N ARG A 17 -16.86 43.05 -8.40
CA ARG A 17 -17.72 41.86 -8.21
C ARG A 17 -17.94 41.14 -9.56
N PRO A 18 -17.90 39.80 -9.61
CA PRO A 18 -18.15 39.07 -10.85
C PRO A 18 -19.63 39.17 -11.25
N PRO A 19 -19.94 39.12 -12.55
CA PRO A 19 -21.31 39.12 -13.04
C PRO A 19 -22.01 37.80 -12.66
N ARG A 20 -23.34 37.86 -12.56
CA ARG A 20 -24.23 36.82 -12.02
C ARG A 20 -24.37 35.49 -12.82
N PRO A 21 -23.86 35.25 -14.06
CA PRO A 21 -24.09 33.95 -14.70
C PRO A 21 -23.14 32.82 -14.21
N TYR A 22 -22.07 33.12 -13.47
CA TYR A 22 -21.12 32.10 -13.02
C TYR A 22 -21.57 31.28 -11.80
N ILE A 23 -22.53 31.79 -11.02
CA ILE A 23 -23.06 31.08 -9.84
C ILE A 23 -23.99 29.94 -10.29
N ALA A 24 -24.73 30.11 -11.39
CA ALA A 24 -25.62 29.07 -11.92
C ALA A 24 -24.86 27.85 -12.49
N LEU A 25 -23.73 28.09 -13.17
CA LEU A 25 -22.87 27.02 -13.70
C LEU A 25 -22.11 26.27 -12.59
N ALA A 26 -21.68 26.97 -11.53
CA ALA A 26 -21.07 26.33 -10.37
C ALA A 26 -22.08 25.47 -9.58
N LEU A 27 -23.33 25.91 -9.45
CA LEU A 27 -24.39 25.14 -8.80
C LEU A 27 -24.81 23.91 -9.62
N LEU A 28 -24.87 24.00 -10.95
CA LEU A 28 -25.12 22.84 -11.82
C LEU A 28 -23.98 21.80 -11.75
N GLY A 29 -22.72 22.24 -11.65
CA GLY A 29 -21.58 21.35 -11.45
C GLY A 29 -21.60 20.62 -10.11
N VAL A 30 -22.00 21.31 -9.02
CA VAL A 30 -22.13 20.70 -7.68
C VAL A 30 -23.29 19.70 -7.64
N VAL A 31 -24.41 20.00 -8.30
CA VAL A 31 -25.55 19.07 -8.43
C VAL A 31 -25.17 17.82 -9.22
N PHE A 32 -24.40 17.95 -10.31
CA PHE A 32 -23.93 16.79 -11.09
C PHE A 32 -22.95 15.89 -10.31
N VAL A 33 -22.06 16.49 -9.50
CA VAL A 33 -21.14 15.75 -8.61
C VAL A 33 -21.88 15.08 -7.44
N LEU A 34 -22.94 15.71 -6.93
CA LEU A 34 -23.78 15.11 -5.88
C LEU A 34 -24.66 13.97 -6.42
N LEU A 35 -25.22 14.11 -7.63
CA LEU A 35 -26.03 13.06 -8.26
C LEU A 35 -25.19 11.84 -8.66
N THR A 36 -23.95 12.03 -9.12
CA THR A 36 -23.02 10.92 -9.40
C THR A 36 -22.55 10.20 -8.12
N ARG A 37 -22.48 10.90 -6.98
CA ARG A 37 -22.21 10.27 -5.68
C ARG A 37 -23.42 9.58 -5.05
N LEU A 38 -24.64 10.06 -5.31
CA LEU A 38 -25.85 9.38 -4.85
C LEU A 38 -26.11 8.10 -5.65
N HIS A 39 -25.83 8.09 -6.94
CA HIS A 39 -25.97 6.88 -7.77
C HIS A 39 -24.93 5.79 -7.44
N SER A 40 -23.73 6.14 -6.96
CA SER A 40 -22.75 5.15 -6.52
C SER A 40 -23.02 4.58 -5.13
N SER A 41 -23.89 5.20 -4.34
CA SER A 41 -24.26 4.71 -3.00
C SER A 41 -25.38 3.66 -2.99
N GLU A 42 -26.17 3.53 -4.07
CA GLU A 42 -27.25 2.54 -4.16
C GLU A 42 -26.84 1.16 -4.73
N LEU A 43 -25.62 1.00 -5.26
CA LEU A 43 -25.12 -0.29 -5.75
C LEU A 43 -24.49 -1.20 -4.66
N SER A 44 -24.66 -0.86 -3.37
CA SER A 44 -24.09 -1.63 -2.26
C SER A 44 -25.06 -2.64 -1.61
N ALA A 45 -26.24 -2.89 -2.20
CA ALA A 45 -27.31 -3.63 -1.54
C ALA A 45 -27.83 -4.86 -2.33
N VAL A 46 -26.97 -5.82 -2.67
CA VAL A 46 -27.33 -7.22 -3.04
C VAL A 46 -26.07 -8.06 -2.75
N SER A 47 -25.98 -9.14 -1.97
CA SER A 47 -26.91 -10.09 -1.35
C SER A 47 -26.23 -10.68 -0.10
N ARG A 48 -27.02 -11.00 0.94
CA ARG A 48 -26.56 -11.72 2.13
C ARG A 48 -26.48 -13.20 1.82
N PHE A 49 -25.29 -13.79 1.89
CA PHE A 49 -25.11 -15.24 2.01
C PHE A 49 -24.66 -15.59 3.44
N PRO A 50 -25.18 -16.66 4.05
CA PRO A 50 -24.83 -17.03 5.41
C PRO A 50 -23.42 -17.63 5.45
N PHE A 51 -22.56 -17.03 6.27
CA PHE A 51 -21.23 -17.56 6.56
C PHE A 51 -21.38 -18.78 7.49
N SER A 52 -21.22 -19.98 6.93
CA SER A 52 -21.03 -21.22 7.69
C SER A 52 -19.54 -21.40 7.97
N SER A 53 -19.16 -21.32 9.24
CA SER A 53 -17.83 -21.62 9.75
C SER A 53 -17.60 -23.13 9.79
N SER A 54 -17.09 -23.69 8.69
CA SER A 54 -16.52 -25.04 8.71
C SER A 54 -15.36 -25.18 7.73
N ARG A 55 -14.16 -25.30 8.31
CA ARG A 55 -13.00 -26.12 7.87
C ARG A 55 -12.81 -26.36 6.37
N GLY A 56 -11.60 -26.00 5.91
CA GLY A 56 -10.95 -26.59 4.75
C GLY A 56 -11.09 -25.77 3.48
N HIS A 57 -10.37 -24.64 3.39
CA HIS A 57 -10.15 -24.01 2.10
C HIS A 57 -9.14 -24.82 1.29
N ASP A 58 -9.68 -25.77 0.53
CA ASP A 58 -9.17 -26.14 -0.79
C ASP A 58 -8.99 -24.84 -1.61
N SER A 59 -7.75 -24.40 -1.79
CA SER A 59 -7.37 -23.34 -2.75
C SER A 59 -7.12 -23.90 -4.17
N SER A 60 -7.70 -25.06 -4.46
CA SER A 60 -7.46 -25.85 -5.67
C SER A 60 -8.09 -25.29 -6.95
N TYR A 61 -8.78 -24.14 -6.90
CA TYR A 61 -9.44 -23.55 -8.08
C TYR A 61 -8.71 -22.37 -8.76
N LEU A 62 -7.53 -21.94 -8.28
CA LEU A 62 -6.71 -20.95 -9.01
C LEU A 62 -5.21 -21.29 -9.11
N TRP A 63 -4.79 -22.44 -8.57
CA TRP A 63 -3.42 -22.93 -8.68
C TRP A 63 -3.46 -24.32 -9.32
N GLY A 64 -3.59 -24.33 -10.65
CA GLY A 64 -3.24 -25.52 -11.42
C GLY A 64 -1.83 -25.96 -11.03
N SER A 65 -1.73 -27.19 -10.53
CA SER A 65 -0.51 -27.96 -10.24
C SER A 65 0.79 -27.30 -10.74
N SER A 66 1.58 -26.79 -9.80
CA SER A 66 2.91 -26.21 -10.02
C SER A 66 3.99 -27.24 -10.41
N SER A 67 3.61 -28.45 -10.81
CA SER A 67 4.55 -29.52 -11.21
C SER A 67 4.65 -29.75 -12.72
N ALA A 68 3.89 -29.01 -13.54
CA ALA A 68 3.97 -29.10 -15.00
C ALA A 68 4.05 -27.72 -15.68
N LEU A 69 4.86 -26.80 -15.14
CA LEU A 69 5.44 -25.75 -15.98
C LEU A 69 6.43 -26.45 -16.92
N SER A 70 5.88 -26.89 -18.05
CA SER A 70 6.60 -27.33 -19.24
C SER A 70 7.85 -26.47 -19.44
N LYS A 71 8.92 -27.06 -19.97
CA LYS A 71 10.11 -26.35 -20.51
C LYS A 71 9.71 -25.43 -21.68
N LYS A 72 8.75 -24.51 -21.47
CA LYS A 72 8.38 -23.49 -22.44
C LYS A 72 9.62 -22.63 -22.63
N LYS A 73 10.07 -22.60 -23.87
CA LYS A 73 11.23 -21.83 -24.30
C LYS A 73 11.00 -20.36 -23.97
N ILE A 74 11.95 -19.72 -23.27
CA ILE A 74 11.96 -18.26 -23.10
C ILE A 74 11.94 -17.61 -24.49
N ARG A 75 10.91 -16.79 -24.73
CA ARG A 75 10.69 -16.05 -25.98
C ARG A 75 11.39 -14.70 -25.94
N HIS A 76 11.26 -13.99 -24.83
CA HIS A 76 11.83 -12.66 -24.67
C HIS A 76 13.24 -12.76 -24.10
N ARG A 77 14.25 -12.45 -24.92
CA ARG A 77 15.67 -12.49 -24.53
C ARG A 77 16.33 -11.12 -24.57
N ARG A 78 15.67 -10.13 -25.15
CA ARG A 78 16.20 -8.78 -25.34
C ARG A 78 15.20 -7.84 -24.69
N ILE A 79 15.50 -7.46 -23.46
CA ILE A 79 14.56 -6.87 -22.50
C ILE A 79 15.10 -5.53 -22.05
N TYR A 80 14.24 -4.53 -22.10
CA TYR A 80 14.53 -3.20 -21.61
C TYR A 80 13.59 -2.91 -20.44
N VAL A 81 14.13 -2.36 -19.37
CA VAL A 81 13.35 -1.89 -18.22
C VAL A 81 13.63 -0.42 -18.01
N SER A 82 12.58 0.41 -17.89
CA SER A 82 12.74 1.85 -17.69
C SER A 82 11.64 2.42 -16.80
N SER A 83 11.97 3.49 -16.07
CA SER A 83 11.00 4.32 -15.36
C SER A 83 11.45 5.78 -15.37
N ALA A 84 10.54 6.68 -15.69
CA ALA A 84 10.68 8.13 -15.54
C ALA A 84 10.36 8.62 -14.14
N PHE A 85 9.74 7.77 -13.32
CA PHE A 85 9.42 8.11 -11.96
C PHE A 85 10.67 8.02 -11.08
N ALA A 86 11.08 9.15 -10.50
CA ALA A 86 12.23 9.28 -9.62
C ALA A 86 11.98 8.74 -8.19
N ALA A 87 11.06 7.79 -8.06
CA ALA A 87 10.72 7.10 -6.82
C ALA A 87 10.31 5.65 -7.13
N HIS A 88 10.02 4.87 -6.08
CA HIS A 88 9.64 3.47 -6.18
C HIS A 88 10.70 2.57 -6.86
N PHE A 89 11.99 2.87 -6.64
CA PHE A 89 13.11 2.07 -7.13
C PHE A 89 13.03 0.63 -6.60
N ASP A 90 12.61 0.48 -5.35
CA ASP A 90 12.30 -0.77 -4.64
C ASP A 90 11.24 -1.63 -5.33
N VAL A 91 10.39 -1.04 -6.18
CA VAL A 91 9.35 -1.77 -6.90
C VAL A 91 9.88 -2.41 -8.18
N TYR A 92 10.28 -1.58 -9.15
CA TYR A 92 10.60 -2.09 -10.48
C TYR A 92 11.98 -2.73 -10.55
N LEU A 93 12.94 -2.32 -9.70
CA LEU A 93 14.24 -2.99 -9.63
C LEU A 93 14.13 -4.36 -8.94
N ALA A 94 13.16 -4.60 -8.05
CA ALA A 94 12.88 -5.93 -7.51
C ALA A 94 12.33 -6.89 -8.57
N LEU A 95 11.42 -6.42 -9.44
CA LEU A 95 10.97 -7.21 -10.59
C LEU A 95 12.13 -7.50 -11.53
N THR A 96 12.95 -6.49 -11.82
CA THR A 96 14.10 -6.61 -12.71
C THR A 96 15.14 -7.60 -12.17
N GLY A 97 15.39 -7.61 -10.86
CA GLY A 97 16.23 -8.61 -10.20
C GLY A 97 15.68 -10.03 -10.33
N SER A 98 14.35 -10.20 -10.23
CA SER A 98 13.71 -11.50 -10.47
C SER A 98 13.87 -11.97 -11.91
N ILE A 99 13.74 -11.07 -12.88
CA ILE A 99 13.99 -11.35 -14.31
C ILE A 99 15.45 -11.74 -14.53
N GLN A 100 16.39 -10.99 -13.94
CA GLN A 100 17.82 -11.27 -14.03
C GLN A 100 18.15 -12.68 -13.53
N ARG A 101 17.64 -13.07 -12.36
CA ARG A 101 17.86 -14.42 -11.81
C ARG A 101 17.31 -15.52 -12.73
N VAL A 102 16.12 -15.32 -13.30
CA VAL A 102 15.53 -16.29 -14.24
C VAL A 102 16.37 -16.42 -15.52
N LEU A 103 16.87 -15.30 -16.06
CA LEU A 103 17.74 -15.32 -17.25
C LEU A 103 19.07 -16.01 -16.95
N GLN A 104 19.73 -15.66 -15.85
CA GLN A 104 20.99 -16.28 -15.42
C GLN A 104 20.85 -17.78 -15.15
N ALA A 105 19.71 -18.21 -14.58
CA ALA A 105 19.43 -19.63 -14.38
C ALA A 105 19.13 -20.38 -15.68
N THR A 106 18.68 -19.68 -16.72
CA THR A 106 18.29 -20.30 -18.00
C THR A 106 19.45 -20.33 -19.02
N TYR A 107 20.32 -19.34 -19.00
CA TYR A 107 21.40 -19.15 -19.97
C TYR A 107 22.76 -19.25 -19.31
N SER A 108 23.57 -20.21 -19.76
CA SER A 108 24.95 -20.36 -19.27
C SER A 108 25.89 -19.27 -19.79
N ASN A 109 25.59 -18.67 -20.94
CA ASN A 109 26.37 -17.59 -21.52
C ASN A 109 25.62 -16.25 -21.38
N PRO A 110 26.20 -15.24 -20.68
CA PRO A 110 25.59 -13.92 -20.54
C PRO A 110 25.28 -13.20 -21.86
N THR A 111 25.91 -13.59 -22.97
CA THR A 111 25.63 -13.00 -24.29
C THR A 111 24.37 -13.55 -24.96
N ASP A 112 23.74 -14.60 -24.39
CA ASP A 112 22.53 -15.22 -24.96
C ASP A 112 21.26 -14.39 -24.68
N TYR A 113 21.36 -13.37 -23.82
CA TYR A 113 20.30 -12.43 -23.50
C TYR A 113 20.84 -11.00 -23.36
N VAL A 114 19.94 -10.03 -23.46
CA VAL A 114 20.18 -8.62 -23.20
C VAL A 114 19.16 -8.14 -22.17
N LEU A 115 19.65 -7.54 -21.10
CA LEU A 115 18.85 -6.87 -20.08
C LEU A 115 19.43 -5.48 -19.85
N LYS A 116 18.76 -4.44 -20.36
CA LYS A 116 19.16 -3.04 -20.15
C LYS A 116 18.18 -2.35 -19.20
N VAL A 117 18.72 -1.63 -18.23
CA VAL A 117 17.95 -1.06 -17.13
C VAL A 117 18.22 0.44 -17.04
N TYR A 118 17.13 1.20 -17.00
CA TYR A 118 17.13 2.65 -17.00
C TYR A 118 16.36 3.18 -15.80
N ALA A 119 16.96 4.12 -15.08
CA ALA A 119 16.35 4.75 -13.90
C ALA A 119 16.69 6.25 -13.84
N SER A 120 15.94 7.02 -13.04
CA SER A 120 16.37 8.36 -12.68
C SER A 120 17.62 8.28 -11.82
N LEU A 121 18.72 8.89 -12.28
CA LEU A 121 20.01 8.89 -11.58
C LEU A 121 20.39 10.31 -11.13
N PRO A 122 21.02 10.47 -9.95
CA PRO A 122 21.30 9.43 -8.96
C PRO A 122 20.02 8.86 -8.34
N LEU A 123 20.06 7.60 -7.88
CA LEU A 123 18.93 6.98 -7.19
C LEU A 123 18.66 7.76 -5.89
N LEU A 124 17.46 8.34 -5.77
CA LEU A 124 17.13 9.25 -4.68
C LEU A 124 17.10 8.56 -3.31
N TYR A 125 17.22 9.37 -2.26
CA TYR A 125 17.18 8.94 -0.86
C TYR A 125 18.21 7.85 -0.51
N GLY A 126 19.34 7.81 -1.22
CA GLY A 126 20.42 6.85 -0.96
C GLY A 126 20.04 5.41 -1.34
N PHE A 127 19.06 5.20 -2.23
CA PHE A 127 18.71 3.84 -2.66
C PHE A 127 19.86 3.12 -3.38
N GLN A 128 20.85 3.87 -3.89
CA GLN A 128 22.09 3.30 -4.43
C GLN A 128 22.79 2.38 -3.42
N ASP A 129 22.78 2.74 -2.13
CA ASP A 129 23.39 1.91 -1.08
C ASP A 129 22.74 0.52 -0.96
N ILE A 130 21.43 0.42 -1.27
CA ILE A 130 20.67 -0.83 -1.27
C ILE A 130 21.01 -1.67 -2.52
N VAL A 131 21.19 -1.02 -3.66
CA VAL A 131 21.60 -1.67 -4.91
C VAL A 131 23.03 -2.21 -4.79
N ASP A 132 23.97 -1.37 -4.34
CA ASP A 132 25.40 -1.67 -4.26
C ASP A 132 25.74 -2.80 -3.27
N HIS A 133 24.83 -3.12 -2.35
CA HIS A 133 25.04 -4.22 -1.40
C HIS A 133 25.00 -5.61 -2.04
N GLY A 134 24.46 -5.76 -3.27
CA GLY A 134 24.61 -6.98 -4.07
C GLY A 134 23.58 -8.09 -3.82
N ASP A 135 23.18 -8.32 -2.57
CA ASP A 135 22.31 -9.45 -2.18
C ASP A 135 20.93 -9.01 -1.69
N THR A 136 20.36 -7.96 -2.30
CA THR A 136 19.08 -7.39 -1.87
C THR A 136 17.88 -7.84 -2.69
N GLY A 137 18.09 -8.76 -3.63
CA GLY A 137 17.06 -9.26 -4.54
C GLY A 137 16.64 -8.29 -5.66
N VAL A 138 17.10 -7.04 -5.62
CA VAL A 138 16.97 -6.06 -6.72
C VAL A 138 17.96 -6.34 -7.84
N TYR A 139 17.77 -5.69 -8.98
CA TYR A 139 18.68 -5.80 -10.13
C TYR A 139 20.13 -5.43 -9.78
N GLN A 140 21.05 -6.31 -10.18
CA GLN A 140 22.49 -6.17 -9.98
C GLN A 140 23.18 -5.99 -11.33
N GLY A 141 23.46 -4.76 -11.71
CA GLY A 141 24.15 -4.48 -12.98
C GLY A 141 24.19 -3.00 -13.30
N ASN A 142 24.63 -2.68 -14.52
CA ASN A 142 24.70 -1.29 -14.96
C ASN A 142 23.29 -0.72 -15.11
N ILE A 143 23.05 0.40 -14.42
CA ILE A 143 21.84 1.20 -14.54
C ILE A 143 22.21 2.48 -15.30
N THR A 144 21.52 2.72 -16.41
CA THR A 144 21.70 3.93 -17.22
C THR A 144 20.69 4.99 -16.81
N HIS A 145 21.01 6.27 -16.97
CA HIS A 145 20.03 7.33 -16.71
C HIS A 145 18.89 7.23 -17.74
N ASN A 146 17.65 7.21 -17.27
CA ASN A 146 16.43 7.11 -18.08
C ASN A 146 16.23 8.21 -19.13
N ARG A 147 17.00 9.31 -19.10
CA ARG A 147 16.96 10.32 -20.16
C ARG A 147 17.46 9.78 -21.50
N TYR A 148 18.28 8.73 -21.48
CA TYR A 148 18.84 8.08 -22.67
C TYR A 148 17.96 6.93 -23.19
N PHE A 149 16.97 6.50 -22.41
CA PHE A 149 16.17 5.30 -22.69
C PHE A 149 15.59 5.32 -24.11
N LEU A 150 14.86 6.39 -24.47
CA LEU A 150 14.10 6.41 -25.72
C LEU A 150 15.00 6.43 -26.96
N GLU A 151 16.15 7.12 -26.88
CA GLU A 151 17.15 7.15 -27.95
C GLU A 151 17.81 5.78 -28.11
N GLU A 152 18.29 5.17 -27.02
CA GLU A 152 18.94 3.87 -27.07
C GLU A 152 17.98 2.74 -27.45
N PHE A 153 16.71 2.81 -27.04
CA PHE A 153 15.69 1.83 -27.42
C PHE A 153 15.41 1.86 -28.92
N LYS A 154 15.34 3.07 -29.54
CA LYS A 154 15.20 3.21 -30.99
C LYS A 154 16.44 2.69 -31.73
N LYS A 155 17.62 3.13 -31.29
CA LYS A 155 18.91 2.73 -31.88
C LYS A 155 19.12 1.21 -31.83
N ALA A 156 18.59 0.53 -30.82
CA ALA A 156 18.62 -0.93 -30.71
C ALA A 156 18.05 -1.62 -31.97
N PHE A 157 16.96 -1.09 -32.54
CA PHE A 157 16.41 -1.60 -33.80
C PHE A 157 17.33 -1.28 -34.99
N GLU A 158 17.97 -0.12 -35.03
CA GLU A 158 18.89 0.24 -36.13
C GLU A 158 20.09 -0.71 -36.22
N ILE A 159 20.57 -1.21 -35.08
CA ILE A 159 21.73 -2.12 -35.01
C ILE A 159 21.34 -3.61 -35.00
N GLY A 160 20.07 -3.95 -35.19
CA GLY A 160 19.59 -5.35 -35.21
C GLY A 160 19.51 -6.02 -33.83
N GLU A 161 19.52 -5.24 -32.74
CA GLU A 161 19.27 -5.75 -31.39
C GLU A 161 17.78 -6.04 -31.16
N ASP A 162 16.83 -5.49 -31.91
CA ASP A 162 15.40 -5.91 -31.88
C ASP A 162 14.84 -6.29 -30.49
N PRO A 163 14.76 -5.31 -29.54
CA PRO A 163 14.15 -5.54 -28.25
C PRO A 163 12.75 -6.14 -28.41
N SER A 164 12.46 -7.17 -27.61
CA SER A 164 11.19 -7.92 -27.71
C SER A 164 10.22 -7.61 -26.57
N LEU A 165 10.73 -7.06 -25.47
CA LEU A 165 9.98 -6.76 -24.25
C LEU A 165 10.48 -5.45 -23.64
N LEU A 166 9.55 -4.53 -23.40
CA LEU A 166 9.77 -3.29 -22.67
C LEU A 166 8.95 -3.32 -21.38
N ILE A 167 9.60 -3.16 -20.24
CA ILE A 167 8.95 -3.09 -18.93
C ILE A 167 9.04 -1.65 -18.43
N LEU A 168 7.88 -1.07 -18.12
CA LEU A 168 7.75 0.27 -17.57
C LEU A 168 7.37 0.17 -16.08
N GLY A 169 8.19 0.77 -15.23
CA GLY A 169 8.07 0.63 -13.77
C GLY A 169 6.84 1.32 -13.20
N THR A 170 6.48 2.49 -13.71
CA THR A 170 5.35 3.30 -13.23
C THR A 170 4.62 3.93 -14.42
N CYS A 171 3.70 3.17 -15.05
CA CYS A 171 3.03 3.64 -16.26
C CYS A 171 2.17 4.89 -16.08
N GLU A 172 1.81 5.27 -14.84
CA GLU A 172 1.26 6.59 -14.54
C GLU A 172 2.07 7.74 -15.11
N ILE A 173 3.39 7.62 -14.99
CA ILE A 173 4.35 8.64 -15.37
C ILE A 173 4.95 8.27 -16.73
N ASP A 174 5.37 7.02 -16.88
CA ASP A 174 6.13 6.57 -18.05
C ASP A 174 5.32 6.69 -19.34
N MET A 175 4.04 6.28 -19.33
CA MET A 175 3.20 6.32 -20.53
C MET A 175 2.79 7.75 -20.91
N ARG A 176 2.66 8.65 -19.94
CA ARG A 176 2.41 10.07 -20.24
C ARG A 176 3.56 10.65 -21.07
N ASP A 177 4.78 10.26 -20.75
CA ASP A 177 5.98 10.85 -21.34
C ASP A 177 6.42 10.11 -22.62
N TRP A 178 6.20 8.78 -22.71
CA TRP A 178 6.76 7.95 -23.78
C TRP A 178 5.74 7.27 -24.70
N SER A 179 4.46 7.18 -24.34
CA SER A 179 3.49 6.34 -25.08
C SER A 179 3.39 6.70 -26.56
N LYS A 180 3.27 7.99 -26.90
CA LYS A 180 3.13 8.43 -28.29
C LYS A 180 4.30 7.96 -29.15
N THR A 181 5.53 8.25 -28.72
CA THR A 181 6.73 7.91 -29.49
C THR A 181 7.00 6.41 -29.55
N LEU A 182 6.72 5.68 -28.46
CA LEU A 182 6.83 4.22 -28.46
C LEU A 182 5.80 3.57 -29.39
N LEU A 183 4.59 4.11 -29.48
CA LEU A 183 3.54 3.61 -30.36
C LEU A 183 3.87 3.89 -31.84
N GLU A 184 4.36 5.09 -32.16
CA GLU A 184 4.86 5.43 -33.51
C GLU A 184 5.99 4.50 -33.93
N LEU A 185 6.94 4.21 -33.02
CA LEU A 185 8.00 3.24 -33.28
C LEU A 185 7.39 1.85 -33.52
N TRP A 186 6.50 1.40 -32.63
CA TRP A 186 5.83 0.11 -32.77
C TRP A 186 5.18 0.00 -34.14
N ASP A 187 4.36 0.98 -34.55
CA ASP A 187 3.64 0.99 -35.84
C ASP A 187 4.57 0.91 -37.05
N SER A 188 5.72 1.58 -37.01
CA SER A 188 6.68 1.60 -38.12
C SER A 188 7.52 0.31 -38.27
N LEU A 189 7.61 -0.51 -37.23
CA LEU A 189 8.36 -1.77 -37.27
C LEU A 189 7.59 -2.86 -38.04
N PRO A 190 8.29 -3.76 -38.75
CA PRO A 190 7.65 -4.95 -39.32
C PRO A 190 7.27 -5.96 -38.24
N GLU A 191 6.33 -6.87 -38.54
CA GLU A 191 5.70 -7.79 -37.58
C GLU A 191 6.69 -8.57 -36.71
N HIS A 192 7.71 -9.16 -37.33
CA HIS A 192 8.73 -9.97 -36.63
C HIS A 192 9.66 -9.17 -35.71
N ARG A 193 9.56 -7.84 -35.71
CA ARG A 193 10.38 -6.91 -34.90
C ARG A 193 9.52 -6.12 -33.91
N LYS A 194 8.21 -6.39 -33.82
CA LYS A 194 7.34 -5.75 -32.83
C LYS A 194 7.75 -6.18 -31.41
N PHE A 195 7.46 -5.32 -30.45
CA PHE A 195 7.76 -5.56 -29.04
C PHE A 195 6.49 -5.47 -28.19
N TYR A 196 6.53 -6.09 -27.02
CA TYR A 196 5.48 -6.00 -26.00
C TYR A 196 5.83 -4.96 -24.93
N VAL A 197 4.82 -4.25 -24.43
CA VAL A 197 4.95 -3.35 -23.28
C VAL A 197 4.31 -3.99 -22.04
N VAL A 198 5.06 -4.03 -20.94
CA VAL A 198 4.60 -4.48 -19.64
C VAL A 198 4.53 -3.29 -18.70
N CYS A 199 3.35 -2.96 -18.21
CA CYS A 199 3.09 -1.77 -17.41
C CYS A 199 2.88 -2.08 -15.92
N GLY A 200 3.72 -1.51 -15.07
CA GLY A 200 3.55 -1.53 -13.62
C GLY A 200 2.54 -0.49 -13.13
N ILE A 201 1.61 -0.91 -12.27
CA ILE A 201 0.62 -0.02 -11.63
C ILE A 201 0.63 -0.16 -10.10
N HIS A 202 0.47 0.98 -9.43
CA HIS A 202 0.44 1.09 -7.97
C HIS A 202 -0.98 1.22 -7.40
N HIS A 203 -1.90 1.70 -8.23
CA HIS A 203 -3.32 1.84 -7.92
C HIS A 203 -4.18 1.80 -9.18
N THR A 204 -5.50 1.70 -9.02
CA THR A 204 -6.47 1.59 -10.12
C THR A 204 -6.80 2.94 -10.77
N GLY A 205 -6.70 4.04 -10.02
CA GLY A 205 -7.01 5.41 -10.46
C GLY A 205 -5.96 6.08 -11.34
N GLN A 206 -5.74 5.54 -12.54
CA GLN A 206 -4.62 5.90 -13.42
C GLN A 206 -5.08 6.69 -14.65
N GLY A 207 -4.62 7.93 -14.82
CA GLY A 207 -5.01 8.80 -15.95
C GLY A 207 -4.54 8.27 -17.32
N TRP A 208 -3.36 7.65 -17.36
CA TRP A 208 -2.83 7.03 -18.59
C TRP A 208 -3.71 5.89 -19.11
N THR A 209 -4.44 5.19 -18.22
CA THR A 209 -5.35 4.10 -18.60
C THR A 209 -6.44 4.60 -19.54
N VAL A 210 -6.98 5.79 -19.27
CA VAL A 210 -8.02 6.40 -20.09
C VAL A 210 -7.44 6.91 -21.41
N ASN A 211 -6.22 7.48 -21.36
CA ASN A 211 -5.65 8.24 -22.46
C ASN A 211 -4.81 7.42 -23.45
N HIS A 212 -4.25 6.28 -23.03
CA HIS A 212 -3.22 5.57 -23.81
C HIS A 212 -3.44 4.07 -23.91
N LEU A 213 -4.08 3.43 -22.91
CA LEU A 213 -4.15 1.96 -22.87
C LEU A 213 -4.88 1.38 -24.09
N ALA A 214 -5.97 2.02 -24.54
CA ALA A 214 -6.76 1.54 -25.67
C ALA A 214 -5.93 1.39 -26.95
N ASP A 215 -5.02 2.33 -27.22
CA ASP A 215 -4.20 2.29 -28.43
C ASP A 215 -3.23 1.09 -28.41
N TRP A 216 -2.66 0.78 -27.24
CA TRP A 216 -1.81 -0.39 -27.07
C TRP A 216 -2.59 -1.70 -27.06
N ALA A 217 -3.77 -1.71 -26.45
CA ALA A 217 -4.63 -2.88 -26.35
C ALA A 217 -5.14 -3.34 -27.74
N LYS A 218 -5.52 -2.40 -28.62
CA LYS A 218 -5.89 -2.69 -30.02
C LYS A 218 -4.81 -3.41 -30.83
N ARG A 219 -3.55 -3.22 -30.45
CA ARG A 219 -2.39 -3.87 -31.08
C ARG A 219 -2.05 -5.21 -30.43
N GLY A 220 -2.79 -5.61 -29.41
CA GLY A 220 -2.46 -6.74 -28.54
C GLY A 220 -1.12 -6.57 -27.83
N ALA A 221 -0.52 -5.38 -27.78
CA ALA A 221 0.90 -5.19 -27.46
C ALA A 221 1.17 -4.77 -26.01
N VAL A 222 0.21 -4.98 -25.10
CA VAL A 222 0.31 -4.55 -23.69
C VAL A 222 -0.13 -5.62 -22.71
N ARG A 223 0.62 -5.69 -21.60
CA ARG A 223 0.29 -6.44 -20.40
C ARG A 223 0.47 -5.56 -19.18
N ILE A 224 -0.33 -5.78 -18.15
CA ILE A 224 -0.31 -5.01 -16.91
C ILE A 224 0.11 -5.91 -15.76
N TYR A 225 0.84 -5.35 -14.80
CA TYR A 225 0.99 -5.98 -13.50
C TYR A 225 0.70 -4.98 -12.37
N GLY A 226 -0.12 -5.41 -11.42
CA GLY A 226 -0.29 -4.73 -10.14
C GLY A 226 0.80 -5.13 -9.15
N ILE A 227 1.22 -4.20 -8.29
CA ILE A 227 2.23 -4.51 -7.25
C ILE A 227 1.66 -5.31 -6.05
N SER A 228 0.44 -5.83 -6.19
CA SER A 228 -0.27 -6.70 -5.26
C SER A 228 -1.50 -7.32 -5.96
N GLU A 229 -1.98 -8.44 -5.46
CA GLU A 229 -3.10 -9.19 -6.05
C GLU A 229 -4.40 -8.39 -6.07
N HIS A 230 -4.76 -7.71 -4.98
CA HIS A 230 -6.01 -6.94 -4.92
C HIS A 230 -6.00 -5.75 -5.89
N VAL A 231 -4.85 -5.09 -6.08
CA VAL A 231 -4.71 -4.02 -7.09
C VAL A 231 -4.87 -4.58 -8.50
N ALA A 232 -4.28 -5.74 -8.80
CA ALA A 232 -4.44 -6.39 -10.10
C ALA A 232 -5.91 -6.75 -10.37
N LYS A 233 -6.61 -7.33 -9.38
CA LYS A 233 -8.05 -7.64 -9.47
C LYS A 233 -8.90 -6.38 -9.64
N GLY A 234 -8.67 -5.36 -8.82
CA GLY A 234 -9.37 -4.08 -8.93
C GLY A 234 -9.16 -3.42 -10.30
N TYR A 235 -7.93 -3.49 -10.83
CA TYR A 235 -7.61 -2.97 -12.15
C TYR A 235 -8.29 -3.77 -13.26
N LYS A 236 -8.31 -5.11 -13.16
CA LYS A 236 -9.03 -5.95 -14.12
C LYS A 236 -10.51 -5.61 -14.17
N ASN A 237 -11.15 -5.43 -13.02
CA ASN A 237 -12.55 -4.99 -12.95
C ASN A 237 -12.76 -3.63 -13.63
N LYS A 238 -11.85 -2.67 -13.42
CA LYS A 238 -11.88 -1.39 -14.13
C LYS A 238 -11.81 -1.57 -15.65
N LEU A 239 -10.94 -2.45 -16.15
CA LEU A 239 -10.85 -2.72 -17.59
C LEU A 239 -12.13 -3.31 -18.15
N MET A 240 -12.78 -4.22 -17.42
CA MET A 240 -14.10 -4.76 -17.80
C MET A 240 -15.14 -3.64 -17.91
N THR A 241 -15.24 -2.77 -16.89
CA THR A 241 -16.16 -1.63 -16.93
C THR A 241 -15.87 -0.67 -18.10
N MET A 242 -14.59 -0.48 -18.44
CA MET A 242 -14.21 0.35 -19.59
C MET A 242 -14.54 -0.32 -20.93
N ALA A 243 -14.42 -1.65 -21.03
CA ALA A 243 -14.81 -2.42 -22.21
C ALA A 243 -16.31 -2.27 -22.51
N ASP A 244 -17.15 -2.16 -21.47
CA ASP A 244 -18.60 -1.95 -21.60
C ASP A 244 -19.00 -0.47 -21.80
N SER A 245 -18.04 0.45 -21.92
CA SER A 245 -18.35 1.88 -22.00
C SER A 245 -18.91 2.31 -23.36
N TRP A 246 -19.61 3.45 -23.40
CA TRP A 246 -20.08 4.06 -24.65
C TRP A 246 -18.96 4.78 -25.44
N ASP A 247 -17.78 4.95 -24.84
CA ASP A 247 -16.64 5.53 -25.55
C ASP A 247 -16.10 4.52 -26.55
N VAL A 248 -16.27 4.82 -27.84
CA VAL A 248 -15.81 3.99 -28.96
C VAL A 248 -14.31 3.68 -28.85
N ARG A 249 -13.52 4.56 -28.23
CA ARG A 249 -12.09 4.32 -28.01
C ARG A 249 -11.85 3.13 -27.11
N HIS A 250 -12.65 2.95 -26.06
CA HIS A 250 -12.45 1.90 -25.05
C HIS A 250 -13.20 0.61 -25.40
N ASN A 251 -14.45 0.68 -25.86
CA ASN A 251 -15.23 -0.53 -26.12
C ASN A 251 -14.74 -1.33 -27.35
N THR A 252 -14.06 -0.67 -28.30
CA THR A 252 -13.43 -1.35 -29.44
C THR A 252 -11.98 -1.75 -29.20
N ALA A 253 -11.44 -1.52 -28.00
CA ALA A 253 -10.03 -1.73 -27.71
C ALA A 253 -9.69 -3.08 -27.08
N ASP A 254 -10.67 -3.97 -26.96
CA ASP A 254 -10.47 -5.32 -26.41
C ASP A 254 -9.88 -5.32 -24.98
N LEU A 255 -10.27 -4.31 -24.17
CA LEU A 255 -9.73 -4.11 -22.83
C LEU A 255 -9.98 -5.30 -21.89
N GLU A 256 -11.05 -6.06 -22.14
CA GLU A 256 -11.39 -7.28 -21.38
C GLU A 256 -10.37 -8.40 -21.57
N HIS A 257 -9.58 -8.42 -22.65
CA HIS A 257 -8.58 -9.44 -22.91
C HIS A 257 -7.14 -8.99 -22.57
N VAL A 258 -6.96 -7.73 -22.17
CA VAL A 258 -5.67 -7.26 -21.64
C VAL A 258 -5.30 -8.10 -20.42
N GLN A 259 -4.09 -8.68 -20.46
CA GLN A 259 -3.57 -9.50 -19.37
C GLN A 259 -3.19 -8.62 -18.18
N VAL A 260 -3.67 -9.02 -16.99
CA VAL A 260 -3.38 -8.33 -15.73
C VAL A 260 -2.93 -9.37 -14.72
N ASP A 261 -1.67 -9.27 -14.30
CA ASP A 261 -1.05 -10.13 -13.29
C ASP A 261 -0.66 -9.31 -12.05
N TRP A 262 0.01 -9.94 -11.10
CA TRP A 262 0.60 -9.24 -9.97
C TRP A 262 2.01 -9.72 -9.64
N PHE A 263 2.78 -8.81 -9.05
CA PHE A 263 4.11 -9.04 -8.52
C PHE A 263 4.23 -8.30 -7.18
N VAL A 264 4.68 -8.96 -6.12
CA VAL A 264 4.87 -8.30 -4.82
C VAL A 264 6.36 -7.96 -4.67
N PRO A 265 6.74 -6.67 -4.66
CA PRO A 265 8.14 -6.26 -4.67
C PRO A 265 8.74 -6.33 -3.26
N VAL A 266 9.16 -7.52 -2.82
CA VAL A 266 9.85 -7.70 -1.53
C VAL A 266 11.35 -7.77 -1.75
N LEU A 267 12.11 -6.89 -1.12
CA LEU A 267 13.57 -6.95 -1.06
C LEU A 267 14.08 -7.98 -0.04
N ASP A 268 15.29 -8.49 -0.29
CA ASP A 268 16.08 -9.20 0.71
C ASP A 268 16.92 -8.19 1.50
N LEU A 269 16.65 -8.02 2.79
CA LEU A 269 17.43 -7.12 3.65
C LEU A 269 18.18 -7.90 4.73
N ALA A 270 18.29 -9.23 4.60
CA ALA A 270 18.89 -10.09 5.62
C ALA A 270 20.39 -9.83 5.83
N THR A 271 21.10 -9.43 4.78
CA THR A 271 22.56 -9.20 4.81
C THR A 271 22.95 -7.76 5.15
N MET A 272 21.99 -6.85 5.27
CA MET A 272 22.26 -5.43 5.52
C MET A 272 23.07 -5.23 6.81
N PRO A 273 24.05 -4.30 6.85
CA PRO A 273 24.96 -4.15 8.00
C PRO A 273 24.24 -3.94 9.34
N TRP A 274 23.16 -3.14 9.33
CA TRP A 274 22.32 -2.84 10.50
C TRP A 274 21.47 -4.03 10.96
N ARG A 275 21.33 -5.11 10.18
CA ARG A 275 20.50 -6.27 10.54
C ARG A 275 21.08 -7.02 11.74
N SER A 276 22.40 -7.14 11.78
CA SER A 276 23.13 -7.88 12.82
C SER A 276 22.95 -7.25 14.22
N SER A 277 22.96 -5.91 14.31
CA SER A 277 22.78 -5.18 15.57
C SER A 277 21.34 -5.27 16.11
N ILE A 278 20.35 -5.25 15.21
CA ILE A 278 18.93 -5.37 15.57
C ILE A 278 18.59 -6.78 16.03
N THR A 279 19.03 -7.81 15.31
CA THR A 279 18.73 -9.20 15.65
C THR A 279 19.37 -9.62 16.99
N ALA A 280 20.58 -9.12 17.29
CA ALA A 280 21.22 -9.34 18.58
C ALA A 280 20.47 -8.67 19.74
N SER A 281 19.96 -7.46 19.54
CA SER A 281 19.27 -6.68 20.58
C SER A 281 17.83 -7.12 20.86
N LYS A 282 17.18 -7.81 19.91
CA LYS A 282 15.77 -8.23 19.99
C LYS A 282 15.52 -9.69 20.33
N LYS A 283 16.53 -10.43 20.79
CA LYS A 283 16.34 -11.80 21.29
C LYS A 283 15.21 -11.83 22.33
N PHE A 284 14.11 -12.48 21.95
CA PHE A 284 12.92 -12.81 22.72
C PHE A 284 12.87 -12.19 24.13
N SER A 285 12.48 -10.93 24.21
CA SER A 285 12.40 -10.26 25.50
C SER A 285 10.97 -10.37 26.04
N LYS A 286 10.81 -10.77 27.30
CA LYS A 286 9.53 -10.65 28.04
C LYS A 286 9.12 -9.19 28.28
N LYS A 287 9.79 -8.22 27.64
CA LYS A 287 9.55 -6.80 27.85
C LYS A 287 8.21 -6.42 27.17
N PRO A 288 7.50 -5.42 27.71
CA PRO A 288 6.30 -4.89 27.06
C PRO A 288 6.65 -4.33 25.67
N LEU A 289 5.64 -4.24 24.80
CA LEU A 289 5.74 -3.57 23.50
C LEU A 289 6.08 -2.09 23.70
N THR A 290 7.21 -1.63 23.17
CA THR A 290 7.78 -0.29 23.43
C THR A 290 7.83 0.63 22.22
N GLU A 291 7.99 0.10 21.01
CA GLU A 291 8.13 0.93 19.81
C GLU A 291 7.15 0.48 18.73
N VAL A 292 6.32 1.40 18.24
CA VAL A 292 5.46 1.17 17.07
C VAL A 292 5.77 2.17 15.98
N VAL A 293 5.51 1.80 14.73
CA VAL A 293 5.65 2.70 13.59
C VAL A 293 4.37 2.79 12.78
N ILE A 294 3.99 4.01 12.41
CA ILE A 294 3.03 4.28 11.34
C ILE A 294 3.84 4.94 10.22
N GLN A 295 3.94 4.22 9.10
CA GLN A 295 4.76 4.64 7.97
C GLN A 295 3.88 5.09 6.81
N GLY A 296 4.11 6.25 6.22
CA GLY A 296 3.48 6.70 4.96
C GLY A 296 3.31 8.22 4.90
N ASN A 297 2.86 8.73 3.75
CA ASN A 297 2.62 10.17 3.62
C ASN A 297 1.65 10.69 4.68
N PHE A 298 1.87 11.93 5.13
CA PHE A 298 1.08 12.61 6.15
C PHE A 298 -0.22 13.13 5.53
N GLN A 299 -1.12 12.18 5.23
CA GLN A 299 -2.37 12.39 4.52
C GLN A 299 -3.50 11.63 5.20
N GLN A 300 -4.41 12.36 5.84
CA GLN A 300 -5.56 11.82 6.56
C GLN A 300 -6.49 10.95 5.68
N GLY A 301 -6.57 11.25 4.38
CA GLY A 301 -7.35 10.47 3.42
C GLY A 301 -6.77 9.07 3.14
N ARG A 302 -5.48 8.84 3.42
CA ARG A 302 -4.82 7.54 3.24
C ARG A 302 -4.69 6.79 4.56
N ARG A 303 -4.37 7.50 5.64
CA ARG A 303 -4.26 6.93 6.98
C ARG A 303 -5.08 7.72 7.98
N ASP A 304 -5.74 7.01 8.87
CA ASP A 304 -6.60 7.63 9.86
C ASP A 304 -5.80 8.07 11.11
N TYR A 305 -4.86 9.01 10.92
CA TYR A 305 -4.02 9.53 11.99
C TYR A 305 -4.87 10.16 13.10
N LYS A 306 -5.87 10.97 12.72
CA LYS A 306 -6.79 11.63 13.66
C LYS A 306 -7.45 10.63 14.61
N THR A 307 -8.10 9.60 14.09
CA THR A 307 -8.80 8.62 14.93
C THR A 307 -7.82 7.79 15.76
N PHE A 308 -6.69 7.37 15.17
CA PHE A 308 -5.65 6.63 15.89
C PHE A 308 -5.17 7.42 17.12
N PHE A 309 -4.79 8.69 16.95
CA PHE A 309 -4.26 9.49 18.04
C PHE A 309 -5.32 9.93 19.04
N ALA A 310 -6.57 10.15 18.62
CA ALA A 310 -7.68 10.38 19.54
C ALA A 310 -7.94 9.16 20.44
N HIS A 311 -7.84 7.94 19.91
CA HIS A 311 -7.93 6.72 20.71
C HIS A 311 -6.73 6.57 21.66
N LEU A 312 -5.52 6.91 21.21
CA LEU A 312 -4.33 6.86 22.05
C LEU A 312 -4.40 7.85 23.21
N GLU A 313 -4.80 9.10 22.96
CA GLU A 313 -5.00 10.11 24.01
C GLU A 313 -6.07 9.67 25.01
N ARG A 314 -7.20 9.14 24.54
CA ARG A 314 -8.24 8.60 25.41
C ARG A 314 -7.69 7.47 26.29
N SER A 315 -6.92 6.55 25.71
CA SER A 315 -6.34 5.46 26.48
C SER A 315 -5.28 5.95 27.48
N MET A 316 -4.54 7.01 27.18
CA MET A 316 -3.59 7.65 28.10
C MET A 316 -4.31 8.32 29.27
N THR A 317 -5.42 9.02 29.01
CA THR A 317 -6.26 9.62 30.06
C THR A 317 -6.84 8.57 31.00
N ALA A 318 -7.24 7.41 30.45
CA ALA A 318 -7.79 6.32 31.27
C ALA A 318 -6.71 5.62 32.12
N ASP A 319 -5.54 5.34 31.54
CA ASP A 319 -4.43 4.68 32.23
C ASP A 319 -3.09 4.93 31.52
N ALA A 320 -2.44 6.05 31.82
CA ALA A 320 -1.13 6.39 31.27
C ALA A 320 -0.02 5.42 31.74
N SER A 321 -0.20 4.75 32.89
CA SER A 321 0.81 3.83 33.41
C SER A 321 0.93 2.56 32.57
N ALA A 322 -0.18 2.11 31.95
CA ALA A 322 -0.16 1.05 30.94
C ALA A 322 0.76 1.36 29.76
N TRP A 323 0.96 2.64 29.43
CA TRP A 323 1.82 3.09 28.34
C TRP A 323 3.22 3.50 28.80
N GLY A 324 3.51 3.38 30.09
CA GLY A 324 4.79 3.73 30.70
C GLY A 324 4.97 5.22 31.00
N TYR A 325 3.87 5.92 31.30
CA TYR A 325 3.87 7.34 31.65
C TYR A 325 3.26 7.60 33.03
N THR A 326 3.51 8.77 33.60
CA THR A 326 2.89 9.23 34.86
C THR A 326 1.36 9.29 34.74
N LYS A 327 0.63 9.06 35.84
CA LYS A 327 -0.84 8.99 35.84
C LYS A 327 -1.54 10.33 35.59
N THR A 328 -0.86 11.44 35.83
CA THR A 328 -1.43 12.80 35.75
C THR A 328 -0.76 13.61 34.67
N LEU A 329 -1.49 14.58 34.11
CA LEU A 329 -0.95 15.56 33.18
C LEU A 329 0.00 16.56 33.90
N PRO A 330 1.04 17.06 33.22
CA PRO A 330 1.53 16.57 31.92
C PRO A 330 2.11 15.16 32.07
N TRP A 331 1.80 14.27 31.13
CA TRP A 331 2.33 12.90 31.16
C TRP A 331 3.84 12.91 30.93
N GLN A 332 4.60 12.26 31.81
CA GLN A 332 6.05 12.16 31.70
C GLN A 332 6.46 10.69 31.54
N PRO A 333 7.46 10.38 30.70
CA PRO A 333 7.94 9.02 30.52
C PRO A 333 8.53 8.50 31.83
N VAL A 334 8.16 7.29 32.22
CA VAL A 334 8.68 6.60 33.41
C VAL A 334 9.58 5.45 32.93
N PRO A 335 10.92 5.56 32.96
CA PRO A 335 11.83 4.58 32.36
C PRO A 335 11.64 3.15 32.87
N SER A 336 11.34 2.98 34.16
CA SER A 336 11.07 1.67 34.78
C SER A 336 9.79 0.99 34.26
N LEU A 337 8.89 1.75 33.62
CA LEU A 337 7.68 1.24 32.98
C LEU A 337 7.83 1.11 31.46
N HIS A 338 9.05 1.29 30.92
CA HIS A 338 9.36 1.15 29.49
C HIS A 338 8.41 1.96 28.58
N PRO A 339 8.50 3.30 28.55
CA PRO A 339 7.54 4.16 27.85
C PRO A 339 7.34 3.79 26.37
N LEU A 340 6.10 3.76 25.90
CA LEU A 340 5.79 3.54 24.49
C LEU A 340 6.22 4.75 23.64
N VAL A 341 6.85 4.50 22.49
CA VAL A 341 7.10 5.52 21.45
C VAL A 341 6.38 5.14 20.14
N VAL A 342 5.67 6.12 19.57
CA VAL A 342 5.05 6.03 18.23
C VAL A 342 5.92 6.78 17.22
N HIS A 343 6.50 6.06 16.27
CA HIS A 343 7.27 6.61 15.18
C HIS A 343 6.36 6.92 13.98
N LEU A 344 6.25 8.18 13.59
CA LEU A 344 5.62 8.60 12.34
C LEU A 344 6.69 8.79 11.28
N MET A 345 6.68 7.94 10.25
CA MET A 345 7.72 7.94 9.22
C MET A 345 7.12 8.24 7.85
N GLY A 346 7.43 9.41 7.29
CA GLY A 346 6.89 9.81 5.98
C GLY A 346 7.07 11.28 5.70
N ASN A 347 6.39 11.77 4.67
CA ASN A 347 6.50 13.16 4.23
C ASN A 347 5.12 13.84 4.16
N GLY A 348 5.12 15.16 4.29
CA GLY A 348 3.92 16.00 4.26
C GLY A 348 3.87 16.98 5.43
N ASP A 349 2.71 17.61 5.59
CA ASP A 349 2.43 18.59 6.63
C ASP A 349 1.84 17.89 7.86
N GLU A 350 2.68 17.72 8.89
CA GLU A 350 2.33 17.09 10.17
C GLU A 350 1.23 17.86 10.91
N LYS A 351 1.06 19.16 10.66
CA LYS A 351 0.01 19.95 11.31
C LYS A 351 -1.39 19.51 10.86
N LYS A 352 -1.50 18.86 9.69
CA LYS A 352 -2.75 18.32 9.15
C LYS A 352 -3.11 16.95 9.69
N LEU A 353 -2.26 16.36 10.54
CA LEU A 353 -2.51 15.05 11.13
C LEU A 353 -3.38 15.11 12.39
N GLU A 354 -3.68 16.31 12.90
CA GLU A 354 -4.51 16.55 14.08
C GLU A 354 -4.04 15.75 15.32
N ILE A 355 -2.71 15.59 15.49
CA ILE A 355 -2.13 14.90 16.64
C ILE A 355 -2.38 15.75 17.89
N PRO A 356 -2.99 15.21 18.97
CA PRO A 356 -3.19 15.94 20.21
C PRO A 356 -1.87 16.47 20.77
N LYS A 357 -1.87 17.76 21.14
CA LYS A 357 -0.69 18.43 21.72
C LYS A 357 -0.21 17.72 23.00
N SER A 358 -1.16 17.22 23.79
CA SER A 358 -0.92 16.41 24.99
C SER A 358 -0.06 15.17 24.73
N LEU A 359 -0.08 14.58 23.53
CA LEU A 359 0.77 13.44 23.17
C LEU A 359 2.11 13.90 22.61
N MET A 360 2.13 14.96 21.80
CA MET A 360 3.36 15.53 21.23
C MET A 360 4.32 16.05 22.32
N ASP A 361 3.79 16.81 23.28
CA ASP A 361 4.58 17.46 24.34
C ASP A 361 5.28 16.46 25.26
N THR A 362 4.82 15.19 25.29
CA THR A 362 5.41 14.11 26.11
C THR A 362 6.64 13.47 25.46
N GLY A 363 6.86 13.71 24.17
CA GLY A 363 7.84 13.00 23.36
C GLY A 363 7.43 11.57 22.96
N MET A 364 6.18 11.15 23.24
CA MET A 364 5.63 9.85 22.80
C MET A 364 5.64 9.72 21.27
N VAL A 365 5.36 10.79 20.54
CA VAL A 365 5.30 10.78 19.08
C VAL A 365 6.59 11.36 18.50
N LYS A 366 7.32 10.55 17.73
CA LYS A 366 8.55 10.96 17.03
C LYS A 366 8.31 10.98 15.53
N ILE A 367 8.52 12.14 14.91
CA ILE A 367 8.29 12.35 13.47
C ILE A 367 9.60 12.28 12.71
N TRP A 368 9.63 11.49 11.64
CA TRP A 368 10.79 11.27 10.78
C TRP A 368 10.42 11.58 9.34
N LYS A 369 11.13 12.51 8.71
CA LYS A 369 10.92 12.95 7.33
C LYS A 369 12.18 12.81 6.51
N ASN A 370 12.04 12.60 5.21
CA ASN A 370 13.14 12.55 4.24
C ASN A 370 14.31 11.65 4.65
N LEU A 371 14.02 10.53 5.32
CA LEU A 371 15.05 9.55 5.67
C LEU A 371 15.63 8.93 4.41
N ARG A 372 16.93 8.60 4.47
CA ARG A 372 17.55 7.72 3.47
C ARG A 372 16.96 6.32 3.62
N TYR A 373 16.94 5.54 2.55
CA TYR A 373 16.39 4.17 2.57
C TYR A 373 17.06 3.29 3.63
N GLY A 374 18.39 3.36 3.78
CA GLY A 374 19.11 2.64 4.83
C GLY A 374 18.58 2.93 6.23
N ASP A 375 18.57 4.20 6.63
CA ASP A 375 18.08 4.66 7.94
C ASP A 375 16.59 4.32 8.14
N PHE A 376 15.81 4.41 7.07
CA PHE A 376 14.38 4.13 7.05
C PHE A 376 14.10 2.64 7.31
N TYR A 377 14.78 1.74 6.60
CA TYR A 377 14.68 0.29 6.80
C TYR A 377 15.22 -0.14 8.15
N GLU A 378 16.36 0.40 8.57
CA GLU A 378 16.94 0.16 9.89
C GLU A 378 15.94 0.52 10.99
N LYS A 379 15.31 1.70 10.89
CA LYS A 379 14.35 2.12 11.91
C LYS A 379 13.13 1.22 11.96
N ILE A 380 12.56 0.83 10.82
CA ILE A 380 11.39 -0.08 10.80
C ILE A 380 11.76 -1.48 11.29
N ALA A 381 12.92 -2.01 10.94
CA ALA A 381 13.42 -3.26 11.50
C ALA A 381 13.63 -3.14 13.02
N GLY A 382 13.98 -1.94 13.49
CA GLY A 382 14.22 -1.59 14.88
C GLY A 382 12.98 -1.44 15.78
N VAL A 383 11.76 -1.32 15.24
CA VAL A 383 10.52 -1.21 16.06
C VAL A 383 9.84 -2.57 16.34
N ASP A 384 8.94 -2.63 17.32
CA ASP A 384 8.26 -3.87 17.71
C ASP A 384 7.17 -4.27 16.73
N VAL A 385 6.33 -3.31 16.31
CA VAL A 385 5.16 -3.53 15.46
C VAL A 385 4.98 -2.39 14.45
N VAL A 386 4.62 -2.75 13.21
CA VAL A 386 4.10 -1.79 12.22
C VAL A 386 2.58 -1.71 12.33
N VAL A 387 2.06 -0.49 12.44
CA VAL A 387 0.62 -0.21 12.45
C VAL A 387 0.27 0.48 11.14
N PRO A 388 -0.53 -0.15 10.25
CA PRO A 388 -0.94 0.47 9.00
C PRO A 388 -1.76 1.74 9.20
N ALA A 389 -2.65 1.79 10.20
CA ALA A 389 -3.56 2.92 10.41
C ALA A 389 -4.31 3.30 9.12
N PHE A 390 -4.71 2.32 8.32
CA PHE A 390 -5.36 2.58 7.03
C PHE A 390 -6.70 3.26 7.23
N ASN A 391 -6.91 4.36 6.51
CA ASN A 391 -8.23 4.94 6.40
C ASN A 391 -9.13 3.96 5.62
N PRO A 392 -10.34 3.60 6.11
CA PRO A 392 -11.27 2.72 5.40
C PRO A 392 -11.59 3.15 3.97
N GLY A 393 -11.59 4.47 3.70
CA GLY A 393 -11.81 5.06 2.37
C GLY A 393 -10.52 5.36 1.59
N GLY A 394 -9.35 4.94 2.10
CA GLY A 394 -8.04 5.26 1.50
C GLY A 394 -7.62 4.37 0.33
N GLY A 395 -8.48 3.43 -0.11
CA GLY A 395 -8.23 2.54 -1.26
C GLY A 395 -7.31 1.35 -0.97
N TYR A 396 -6.68 1.24 0.21
CA TYR A 396 -5.71 0.16 0.49
C TYR A 396 -6.30 -1.26 0.56
N TYR A 397 -7.62 -1.38 0.57
CA TYR A 397 -8.30 -2.68 0.59
C TYR A 397 -8.71 -3.18 -0.79
N THR A 398 -8.71 -2.31 -1.81
CA THR A 398 -9.36 -2.57 -3.10
C THR A 398 -8.54 -2.05 -4.28
N ASP A 399 -7.99 -0.85 -4.16
CA ASP A 399 -7.59 -0.03 -5.29
C ASP A 399 -6.13 0.38 -5.28
N GLN A 400 -5.44 0.29 -4.15
CA GLN A 400 -4.07 0.77 -3.99
C GLN A 400 -3.26 -0.17 -3.11
N ALA A 401 -2.01 -0.42 -3.50
CA ALA A 401 -1.07 -1.15 -2.66
C ALA A 401 -0.40 -0.20 -1.66
N SER A 402 0.01 -0.73 -0.52
CA SER A 402 0.69 0.05 0.51
C SER A 402 2.12 -0.42 0.68
N SER A 403 3.07 0.50 0.53
CA SER A 403 4.45 0.22 0.86
C SER A 403 4.65 -0.11 2.33
N THR A 404 3.73 0.28 3.24
CA THR A 404 3.80 -0.09 4.66
C THR A 404 3.82 -1.58 4.88
N VAL A 405 2.97 -2.30 4.16
CA VAL A 405 2.83 -3.75 4.34
C VAL A 405 4.07 -4.44 3.77
N VAL A 406 4.47 -4.06 2.55
CA VAL A 406 5.66 -4.60 1.89
C VAL A 406 6.92 -4.35 2.72
N ILE A 407 7.16 -3.11 3.15
CA ILE A 407 8.36 -2.73 3.90
C ILE A 407 8.41 -3.42 5.27
N ALA A 408 7.26 -3.62 5.92
CA ALA A 408 7.23 -4.39 7.15
C ALA A 408 7.66 -5.85 6.93
N VAL A 409 7.25 -6.45 5.81
CA VAL A 409 7.73 -7.78 5.39
C VAL A 409 9.24 -7.75 5.13
N GLU A 410 9.74 -6.79 4.35
CA GLU A 410 11.19 -6.64 4.07
C GLU A 410 12.03 -6.52 5.34
N CYS A 411 11.53 -5.76 6.31
CA CYS A 411 12.18 -5.51 7.60
C CYS A 411 11.97 -6.63 8.63
N ASN A 412 11.24 -7.70 8.34
CA ASN A 412 10.75 -8.71 9.29
C ASN A 412 10.16 -8.07 10.57
N THR A 413 9.32 -7.05 10.40
CA THR A 413 8.60 -6.43 11.51
C THR A 413 7.13 -6.83 11.41
N PRO A 414 6.53 -7.46 12.44
CA PRO A 414 5.13 -7.83 12.42
C PRO A 414 4.21 -6.65 12.12
N VAL A 415 3.21 -6.87 11.27
CA VAL A 415 2.18 -5.88 10.97
C VAL A 415 0.92 -6.18 11.78
N LEU A 416 0.41 -5.18 12.50
CA LEU A 416 -0.91 -5.26 13.14
C LEU A 416 -2.01 -5.10 12.09
N VAL A 417 -2.75 -6.16 11.82
CA VAL A 417 -3.70 -6.24 10.69
C VAL A 417 -5.05 -6.75 11.13
N SER A 418 -6.10 -6.39 10.39
CA SER A 418 -7.42 -7.03 10.50
C SER A 418 -7.59 -8.11 9.43
N ASN A 419 -8.62 -8.95 9.56
CA ASN A 419 -8.99 -9.92 8.51
C ASN A 419 -9.24 -9.24 7.14
N ARG A 420 -9.73 -7.99 7.13
CA ARG A 420 -9.91 -7.22 5.88
C ARG A 420 -8.57 -6.89 5.20
N VAL A 421 -7.52 -6.63 5.97
CA VAL A 421 -6.17 -6.43 5.41
C VAL A 421 -5.64 -7.76 4.86
N LEU A 422 -5.79 -8.87 5.58
CA LEU A 422 -5.36 -10.19 5.09
C LEU A 422 -6.05 -10.60 3.78
N ALA A 423 -7.33 -10.25 3.61
CA ALA A 423 -8.07 -10.49 2.38
C ALA A 423 -7.53 -9.69 1.18
N ALA A 424 -6.96 -8.50 1.41
CA ALA A 424 -6.36 -7.68 0.37
C ALA A 424 -4.90 -8.09 0.09
N TYR A 425 -4.12 -8.31 1.16
CA TYR A 425 -2.70 -8.64 1.12
C TYR A 425 -2.49 -10.13 1.36
N THR A 426 -2.96 -10.94 0.42
CA THR A 426 -3.00 -12.42 0.49
C THR A 426 -1.62 -13.09 0.61
N TYR A 427 -0.54 -12.35 0.36
CA TYR A 427 0.84 -12.82 0.53
C TYR A 427 1.33 -12.76 1.99
N LEU A 428 0.54 -12.17 2.90
CA LEU A 428 0.90 -12.11 4.32
C LEU A 428 0.74 -13.48 4.99
N ASP A 429 1.87 -14.05 5.39
CA ASP A 429 1.93 -15.26 6.21
C ASP A 429 1.61 -14.93 7.69
N PRO A 430 1.00 -15.86 8.46
CA PRO A 430 0.75 -15.65 9.89
C PRO A 430 1.98 -15.23 10.69
N SER A 431 3.18 -15.69 10.32
CA SER A 431 4.43 -15.30 10.96
C SER A 431 4.81 -13.82 10.76
N LEU A 432 4.25 -13.14 9.76
CA LEU A 432 4.47 -11.73 9.45
C LEU A 432 3.42 -10.81 10.09
N THR A 433 2.40 -11.38 10.75
CA THR A 433 1.20 -10.63 11.14
C THR A 433 0.83 -10.79 12.59
N ILE A 434 0.21 -9.75 13.13
CA ILE A 434 -0.56 -9.79 14.37
C ILE A 434 -1.99 -9.48 13.98
N ILE A 435 -2.86 -10.48 14.10
CA ILE A 435 -4.25 -10.35 13.66
C ILE A 435 -5.08 -9.79 14.82
N ARG A 436 -5.71 -8.64 14.61
CA ARG A 436 -6.72 -8.08 15.52
C ARG A 436 -8.13 -8.27 14.95
N PRO A 437 -9.14 -8.53 15.81
CA PRO A 437 -10.52 -8.39 15.43
C PRO A 437 -10.82 -6.98 14.94
N SER A 438 -11.70 -6.85 13.94
CA SER A 438 -12.12 -5.53 13.45
C SER A 438 -12.89 -4.72 14.49
N ALA A 439 -13.51 -5.38 15.47
CA ALA A 439 -14.20 -4.74 16.60
C ALA A 439 -13.23 -4.04 17.58
N LEU A 440 -11.96 -4.45 17.61
CA LEU A 440 -10.91 -3.76 18.36
C LEU A 440 -10.21 -2.75 17.46
N ASN A 441 -10.12 -1.49 17.90
CA ASN A 441 -9.26 -0.52 17.24
C ASN A 441 -7.78 -0.86 17.49
N GLU A 442 -6.89 -0.23 16.72
CA GLU A 442 -5.45 -0.53 16.77
C GLU A 442 -4.83 -0.20 18.13
N VAL A 443 -5.27 0.88 18.80
CA VAL A 443 -4.74 1.30 20.11
C VAL A 443 -5.11 0.28 21.19
N ASP A 444 -6.35 -0.20 21.21
CA ASP A 444 -6.78 -1.23 22.18
C ASP A 444 -6.02 -2.54 21.96
N ALA A 445 -5.82 -2.95 20.71
CA ALA A 445 -5.00 -4.12 20.39
C ALA A 445 -3.55 -3.95 20.88
N LEU A 446 -2.94 -2.78 20.65
CA LEU A 446 -1.60 -2.48 21.17
C LEU A 446 -1.56 -2.50 22.70
N LYS A 447 -2.60 -1.99 23.38
CA LYS A 447 -2.69 -2.03 24.84
C LYS A 447 -2.70 -3.47 25.34
N ILE A 448 -3.54 -4.34 24.77
CA ILE A 448 -3.60 -5.78 25.09
C ILE A 448 -2.22 -6.43 24.92
N LEU A 449 -1.58 -6.20 23.78
CA LEU A 449 -0.25 -6.73 23.47
C LEU A 449 0.83 -6.25 24.44
N ARG A 450 0.69 -5.03 24.96
CA ARG A 450 1.66 -4.40 25.84
C ARG A 450 1.50 -4.80 27.30
N THR A 451 0.27 -4.77 27.82
CA THR A 451 0.00 -5.02 29.25
C THR A 451 -0.32 -6.47 29.55
N ASN A 452 -0.60 -7.28 28.52
CA ASN A 452 -1.16 -8.62 28.67
C ASN A 452 -2.46 -8.61 29.50
N THR A 453 -3.21 -7.52 29.44
CA THR A 453 -4.51 -7.37 30.07
C THR A 453 -5.55 -7.02 29.02
N LEU A 454 -6.71 -7.64 29.12
CA LEU A 454 -7.88 -7.17 28.40
C LEU A 454 -8.26 -5.76 28.93
N PRO A 455 -8.81 -4.86 28.09
CA PRO A 455 -9.20 -3.54 28.53
C PRO A 455 -10.22 -3.62 29.68
N SER A 456 -9.82 -3.23 30.90
CA SER A 456 -10.67 -3.28 32.09
C SER A 456 -11.40 -1.96 32.31
N SER A 457 -12.59 -1.81 31.70
CA SER A 457 -13.74 -1.00 32.17
C SER A 457 -14.82 -0.93 31.06
N ASN A 458 -16.07 -1.23 31.44
CA ASN A 458 -17.30 -1.30 30.60
C ASN A 458 -17.58 -2.57 29.79
N TRP A 459 -16.90 -3.69 30.05
CA TRP A 459 -17.23 -4.97 29.39
C TRP A 459 -18.20 -5.85 30.21
N SER A 460 -18.61 -5.36 31.39
CA SER A 460 -19.47 -6.07 32.36
C SER A 460 -20.90 -5.54 32.45
N SER A 461 -21.31 -4.55 31.65
CA SER A 461 -22.65 -3.94 31.68
C SER A 461 -23.65 -4.62 30.75
N ILE A 462 -23.74 -5.95 30.76
CA ILE A 462 -24.82 -6.66 30.04
C ILE A 462 -25.91 -7.23 30.96
N ASN A 463 -25.72 -7.07 32.27
CA ASN A 463 -26.73 -7.39 33.27
C ASN A 463 -27.43 -6.17 33.88
N ALA A 464 -27.15 -4.95 33.42
CA ALA A 464 -28.02 -3.82 33.75
C ALA A 464 -29.31 -3.98 32.92
N PRO A 465 -30.49 -4.21 33.52
CA PRO A 465 -31.73 -4.12 32.76
C PRO A 465 -31.77 -2.73 32.10
N PRO A 466 -32.26 -2.61 30.85
CA PRO A 466 -32.43 -1.30 30.25
C PRO A 466 -33.25 -0.47 31.22
N SER A 467 -32.65 0.61 31.76
CA SER A 467 -33.41 1.58 32.54
C SER A 467 -34.56 2.00 31.63
N ALA A 468 -35.79 1.72 32.05
CA ALA A 468 -36.98 2.02 31.30
C ALA A 468 -36.90 3.49 30.86
N TRP A 469 -36.73 3.70 29.56
CA TRP A 469 -36.93 5.00 28.95
C TRP A 469 -38.42 5.32 29.11
N THR A 470 -38.78 6.00 30.19
CA THR A 470 -40.01 6.76 30.26
C THR A 470 -39.90 7.88 29.23
N LEU A 471 -40.35 7.60 28.01
CA LEU A 471 -40.64 8.65 27.05
C LEU A 471 -41.71 9.58 27.65
N PRO A 472 -41.50 10.90 27.68
CA PRO A 472 -42.60 11.82 27.88
C PRO A 472 -43.58 11.61 26.72
N ALA A 473 -44.79 11.19 27.04
CA ALA A 473 -45.88 11.08 26.08
C ALA A 473 -46.31 12.47 25.63
N THR A 474 -45.60 13.05 24.66
CA THR A 474 -46.05 14.03 23.66
C THR A 474 -44.82 14.59 22.94
N ALA A 475 -44.47 14.02 21.79
CA ALA A 475 -43.64 14.71 20.79
C ALA A 475 -44.12 14.30 19.40
N ALA A 476 -44.89 15.18 18.78
CA ALA A 476 -45.25 15.10 17.39
C ALA A 476 -43.99 15.08 16.51
N LEU A 477 -44.02 14.26 15.46
CA LEU A 477 -43.00 14.20 14.41
C LEU A 477 -42.74 15.60 13.82
N PRO A 478 -41.50 16.13 13.85
CA PRO A 478 -41.14 17.26 13.02
C PRO A 478 -40.76 16.77 11.62
N SER A 479 -41.29 17.47 10.62
CA SER A 479 -41.06 17.34 9.19
C SER A 479 -39.58 17.40 8.78
N ALA A 480 -39.24 16.63 7.75
CA ALA A 480 -37.95 16.60 7.07
C ALA A 480 -37.45 18.01 6.67
N GLY A 481 -36.43 18.47 7.37
CA GLY A 481 -35.67 19.68 7.05
C GLY A 481 -34.21 19.45 7.42
N ASN A 482 -33.31 19.87 6.53
CA ASN A 482 -31.86 19.74 6.65
C ASN A 482 -31.35 20.21 8.02
N GLN A 483 -31.06 19.26 8.90
CA GLN A 483 -30.27 19.47 10.09
C GLN A 483 -29.01 18.62 9.94
N GLU A 484 -27.85 19.30 9.90
CA GLU A 484 -26.56 18.67 10.15
C GLU A 484 -26.68 17.79 11.38
N VAL A 485 -26.55 16.48 11.19
CA VAL A 485 -26.41 15.53 12.29
C VAL A 485 -25.03 15.77 12.91
N LYS A 486 -24.96 16.75 13.82
CA LYS A 486 -23.92 16.84 14.85
C LYS A 486 -24.27 15.84 15.96
N ASP A 487 -24.25 14.56 15.62
CA ASP A 487 -24.19 13.49 16.61
C ASP A 487 -22.85 12.77 16.46
N SER A 488 -21.83 13.33 17.10
CA SER A 488 -20.65 12.57 17.51
C SER A 488 -20.98 11.71 18.74
N GLY A 489 -22.06 10.95 18.65
CA GLY A 489 -22.32 9.80 19.51
C GLY A 489 -21.34 8.72 19.10
N ILE A 490 -20.10 8.85 19.58
CA ILE A 490 -19.07 7.82 19.44
C ILE A 490 -19.62 6.60 20.15
N TRP A 491 -20.12 5.64 19.38
CA TRP A 491 -20.46 4.31 19.87
C TRP A 491 -19.20 3.75 20.54
N SER A 492 -19.12 3.81 21.87
CA SER A 492 -18.34 2.83 22.60
C SER A 492 -19.09 1.53 22.42
N ALA A 493 -18.87 0.85 21.30
CA ALA A 493 -19.45 -0.46 21.08
C ALA A 493 -18.93 -1.34 22.21
N GLU A 494 -19.75 -1.55 23.23
CA GLU A 494 -19.52 -2.55 24.25
C GLU A 494 -19.34 -3.86 23.49
N ILE A 495 -18.14 -4.44 23.56
CA ILE A 495 -17.91 -5.70 22.90
C ILE A 495 -18.87 -6.71 23.54
N PRO A 496 -19.70 -7.40 22.74
CA PRO A 496 -20.72 -8.30 23.26
C PRO A 496 -20.13 -9.36 24.20
N PRO A 497 -20.91 -9.92 25.15
CA PRO A 497 -20.43 -10.93 26.06
C PRO A 497 -19.92 -12.14 25.30
N ARG A 498 -19.06 -12.92 25.94
CA ARG A 498 -18.45 -14.12 25.34
C ARG A 498 -19.49 -15.11 24.84
N GLU A 499 -20.64 -15.18 25.52
CA GLU A 499 -21.76 -16.04 25.17
C GLU A 499 -22.47 -15.60 23.89
N ARG A 500 -22.46 -14.30 23.54
CA ARG A 500 -23.15 -13.78 22.34
C ARG A 500 -22.24 -13.56 21.14
N ALA A 501 -20.92 -13.59 21.33
CA ALA A 501 -19.94 -13.34 20.26
C ALA A 501 -18.69 -14.21 20.41
N LYS A 502 -18.90 -15.53 20.44
CA LYS A 502 -17.85 -16.52 20.67
C LYS A 502 -16.68 -16.39 19.69
N GLU A 503 -16.95 -16.09 18.42
CA GLU A 503 -15.94 -15.92 17.38
C GLU A 503 -15.05 -14.71 17.68
N LEU A 504 -15.64 -13.56 18.00
CA LEU A 504 -14.91 -12.35 18.37
C LEU A 504 -13.99 -12.60 19.57
N TRP A 505 -14.50 -13.25 20.61
CA TRP A 505 -13.68 -13.58 21.78
C TRP A 505 -12.59 -14.59 21.49
N THR A 506 -12.81 -15.53 20.57
CA THR A 506 -11.77 -16.44 20.10
C THR A 506 -10.64 -15.67 19.42
N GLU A 507 -10.96 -14.67 18.60
CA GLU A 507 -9.98 -13.78 17.98
C GLU A 507 -9.24 -12.90 19.00
N ILE A 508 -9.95 -12.37 20.01
CA ILE A 508 -9.37 -11.59 21.11
C ILE A 508 -8.41 -12.45 21.92
N ASP A 509 -8.81 -13.68 22.28
CA ASP A 509 -7.97 -14.62 23.02
C ASP A 509 -6.72 -15.00 22.21
N ALA A 510 -6.86 -15.16 20.89
CA ALA A 510 -5.73 -15.43 20.00
C ALA A 510 -4.73 -14.25 19.97
N LEU A 511 -5.22 -13.01 19.89
CA LEU A 511 -4.39 -11.80 19.99
C LEU A 511 -3.69 -11.73 21.36
N TRP A 512 -4.44 -11.94 22.44
CA TRP A 512 -3.98 -11.82 23.81
C TRP A 512 -2.91 -12.87 24.14
N HIS A 513 -3.14 -14.13 23.81
CA HIS A 513 -2.22 -15.23 24.11
C HIS A 513 -1.09 -15.37 23.08
N GLY A 514 -1.32 -14.98 21.83
CA GLY A 514 -0.31 -14.99 20.77
C GLY A 514 0.77 -13.92 20.99
N GLY A 515 0.36 -12.75 21.47
CA GLY A 515 1.23 -11.60 21.67
C GLY A 515 1.81 -11.07 20.36
N TRP A 516 2.96 -10.39 20.47
CA TRP A 516 3.72 -9.88 19.33
C TRP A 516 5.08 -10.57 19.35
N ARG A 517 5.29 -11.55 18.48
CA ARG A 517 6.54 -12.33 18.45
C ARG A 517 7.21 -12.18 17.11
N ARG A 518 8.52 -11.95 17.13
CA ARG A 518 9.35 -11.94 15.93
C ARG A 518 10.10 -13.27 15.82
N ASP A 519 9.64 -14.13 14.92
CA ASP A 519 10.41 -15.30 14.50
C ASP A 519 11.07 -14.98 13.15
N GLU A 520 12.29 -14.46 13.21
CA GLU A 520 13.09 -14.12 12.01
C GLU A 520 13.16 -15.31 11.04
N ARG A 521 13.32 -16.54 11.53
CA ARG A 521 13.42 -17.72 10.64
C ARG A 521 12.10 -18.01 9.94
N ALA A 522 10.97 -17.84 10.62
CA ALA A 522 9.66 -18.01 10.00
C ALA A 522 9.35 -16.90 9.00
N MET A 523 9.64 -15.65 9.34
CA MET A 523 9.47 -14.51 8.44
C MET A 523 10.34 -14.62 7.18
N GLU A 524 11.60 -15.07 7.32
CA GLU A 524 12.47 -15.36 6.18
C GLU A 524 11.95 -16.51 5.30
N ARG A 525 11.33 -17.54 5.89
CA ARG A 525 10.65 -18.59 5.11
C ARG A 525 9.46 -18.03 4.33
N ALA A 526 8.66 -17.16 4.95
CA ALA A 526 7.53 -16.52 4.29
C ALA A 526 7.98 -15.66 3.10
N LYS A 527 9.03 -14.84 3.26
CA LYS A 527 9.62 -14.04 2.18
C LYS A 527 10.09 -14.88 0.99
N ARG A 528 10.77 -16.01 1.24
CA ARG A 528 11.15 -16.95 0.15
C ARG A 528 9.95 -17.47 -0.62
N GLY A 529 8.81 -17.68 0.05
CA GLY A 529 7.55 -18.01 -0.60
C GLY A 529 7.09 -16.91 -1.57
N ILE A 530 7.16 -15.65 -1.15
CA ILE A 530 6.83 -14.49 -1.98
C ILE A 530 7.77 -14.38 -3.20
N TRP A 531 9.09 -14.55 -3.00
CA TRP A 531 10.05 -14.51 -4.10
C TRP A 531 9.84 -15.61 -5.12
N LYS A 532 9.53 -16.83 -4.67
CA LYS A 532 9.20 -17.93 -5.59
C LYS A 532 8.04 -17.56 -6.50
N VAL A 533 6.97 -16.97 -5.95
CA VAL A 533 5.84 -16.47 -6.75
C VAL A 533 6.28 -15.37 -7.72
N GLY A 534 7.14 -14.45 -7.27
CA GLY A 534 7.72 -13.39 -8.10
C GLY A 534 8.58 -13.92 -9.27
N GLU A 535 9.37 -14.97 -9.04
CA GLU A 535 10.16 -15.63 -10.08
C GLU A 535 9.29 -16.38 -11.07
N GLU A 536 8.20 -17.02 -10.62
CA GLU A 536 7.22 -17.61 -11.53
C GLU A 536 6.50 -16.56 -12.37
N PHE A 537 6.22 -15.38 -11.81
CA PHE A 537 5.73 -14.25 -12.60
C PHE A 537 6.76 -13.80 -13.64
N ALA A 538 8.03 -13.61 -13.26
CA ALA A 538 9.10 -13.24 -14.19
C ALA A 538 9.27 -14.29 -15.31
N LYS A 539 9.20 -15.59 -15.01
CA LYS A 539 9.19 -16.66 -16.02
C LYS A 539 8.03 -16.53 -17.00
N ARG A 540 6.81 -16.27 -16.52
CA ARG A 540 5.63 -16.06 -17.38
C ARG A 540 5.77 -14.83 -18.27
N LEU A 541 6.40 -13.75 -17.78
CA LEU A 541 6.72 -12.60 -18.63
C LEU A 541 7.69 -12.99 -19.74
N LEU A 542 8.75 -13.71 -19.42
CA LEU A 542 9.82 -14.09 -20.37
C LEU A 542 9.40 -15.15 -21.39
N GLN A 543 8.46 -16.02 -21.03
CA GLN A 543 7.91 -17.04 -21.95
C GLN A 543 6.97 -16.45 -23.01
N GLY A 544 6.52 -15.21 -22.83
CA GLY A 544 5.42 -14.64 -23.63
C GLY A 544 4.10 -15.34 -23.33
N SER A 545 2.99 -14.68 -23.70
CA SER A 545 1.64 -15.25 -23.62
C SER A 545 1.45 -16.49 -24.50
#